data_AF-A0AAU7JBT9-F1
#
_entry.id   AF-A0AAU7JBT9-F1
#
_cell.length_a   1.000
_cell.length_b   1.000
_cell.length_c   1.000
_cell.angle_alpha   90.00
_cell.angle_beta   90.00
_cell.angle_gamma   90.00
#
_symmetry.space_group_name_H-M   'P 1'
#
loop_
_entity.id
_entity.type
_entity.pdbx_description
1 polymer ?
#
loop_
_entity_poly.entity_id
_entity_poly.type
_entity_poly.pdbx_seq_one_letter_code
_entity_poly.pdbx_strand_id
1 'polypeptide(L)'
;MATDKKTDQQPESLRTFEAAGRSGGEKPADQGLNARPDTAPLPDSNERKAETATRVLKAGVDKDPKAATQAVQDNKDPRLPR
;
A
#
# COMPACT_ATOMS: atom_id res chain seq x y z
N MET A 1 -40.57 -12.86 -16.80
CA MET A 1 -39.83 -13.80 -15.93
C MET A 1 -38.67 -14.37 -16.74
N ALA A 2 -37.50 -13.73 -16.73
CA ALA A 2 -36.30 -14.28 -17.33
C ALA A 2 -35.39 -14.72 -16.18
N THR A 3 -35.42 -16.01 -15.85
CA THR A 3 -34.53 -16.62 -14.86
C THR A 3 -33.16 -16.75 -15.49
N ASP A 4 -32.33 -15.73 -15.30
CA ASP A 4 -30.94 -15.72 -15.73
C ASP A 4 -30.14 -16.67 -14.83
N LYS A 5 -30.10 -17.94 -15.25
CA LYS A 5 -29.35 -19.02 -14.61
C LYS A 5 -27.86 -18.78 -14.91
N LYS A 6 -27.24 -17.84 -14.20
CA LYS A 6 -25.79 -17.67 -14.21
C LYS A 6 -25.19 -18.88 -13.51
N THR A 7 -24.83 -19.87 -14.30
CA THR A 7 -24.01 -21.00 -13.86
C THR A 7 -22.77 -20.42 -13.21
N ASP A 8 -22.59 -20.68 -11.91
CA ASP A 8 -21.42 -20.34 -11.10
C ASP A 8 -20.17 -21.02 -11.68
N GLN A 9 -19.70 -20.61 -12.85
CA GLN A 9 -18.49 -21.14 -13.49
C GLN A 9 -17.26 -20.36 -13.06
N GLN A 10 -17.19 -19.91 -11.81
CA GLN A 10 -15.88 -19.59 -11.26
C GLN A 10 -15.10 -20.91 -11.17
N PRO A 11 -13.92 -21.00 -11.78
CA PRO A 11 -13.05 -22.16 -11.63
C PRO A 11 -12.83 -22.42 -10.14
N GLU A 12 -12.73 -23.70 -9.76
CA GLU A 12 -12.58 -24.11 -8.35
C GLU A 12 -11.41 -23.40 -7.65
N SER A 13 -10.37 -23.03 -8.40
CA SER A 13 -9.24 -22.24 -7.93
C SER A 13 -9.63 -20.84 -7.41
N LEU A 14 -10.66 -20.20 -7.96
CA LEU A 14 -11.15 -18.90 -7.51
C LEU A 14 -12.11 -19.03 -6.33
N ARG A 15 -12.98 -20.06 -6.31
CA ARG A 15 -13.87 -20.29 -5.15
C ARG A 15 -13.07 -20.64 -3.89
N THR A 16 -12.02 -21.44 -4.04
CA THR A 16 -11.10 -21.77 -2.94
C THR A 16 -10.27 -20.58 -2.49
N PHE A 17 -9.81 -19.73 -3.42
CA PHE A 17 -9.11 -18.49 -3.07
C PHE A 17 -10.02 -17.48 -2.34
N GLU A 18 -11.25 -17.26 -2.81
CA GLU A 18 -12.21 -16.40 -2.12
C GLU A 18 -12.56 -16.92 -0.73
N ALA A 19 -12.74 -18.23 -0.56
CA ALA A 19 -12.99 -18.84 0.74
C ALA A 19 -11.80 -18.68 1.69
N ALA A 20 -10.57 -18.91 1.21
CA ALA A 20 -9.34 -18.75 1.99
C ALA A 20 -9.09 -17.28 2.40
N GLY A 21 -9.42 -16.33 1.53
CA GLY A 21 -9.34 -14.90 1.83
C GLY A 21 -10.33 -14.46 2.93
N ARG A 22 -11.51 -15.08 2.99
CA ARG A 22 -12.53 -14.76 4.01
C ARG A 22 -12.27 -15.38 5.37
N SER A 23 -11.55 -16.49 5.44
CA SER A 23 -11.25 -17.20 6.70
C SER A 23 -10.04 -16.62 7.46
N GLY A 24 -9.57 -15.42 7.12
CA GLY A 24 -8.39 -14.82 7.74
C GLY A 24 -7.09 -15.50 7.35
N GLY A 25 -6.98 -16.00 6.10
CA GLY A 25 -5.78 -16.64 5.59
C GLY A 25 -4.56 -15.75 5.75
N GLU A 26 -3.67 -16.13 6.67
CA GLU A 26 -2.37 -15.50 6.82
C GLU A 26 -1.42 -16.04 5.75
N LYS A 27 -0.74 -15.13 5.05
CA LYS A 27 0.23 -15.49 4.02
C LYS A 27 1.38 -16.30 4.66
N PRO A 28 1.75 -17.48 4.13
CA PRO A 28 2.93 -18.20 4.60
C PRO A 28 4.19 -17.34 4.52
N ALA A 29 5.02 -17.36 5.57
CA ALA A 29 6.15 -16.45 5.73
C ALA A 29 7.23 -16.59 4.64
N ASP A 30 7.34 -17.77 4.05
CA ASP A 30 8.26 -18.18 2.99
C ASP A 30 7.70 -17.96 1.58
N GLN A 31 6.41 -17.62 1.46
CA GLN A 31 5.78 -17.38 0.17
C GLN A 31 5.89 -15.89 -0.20
N GLY A 32 6.17 -15.56 -1.46
CA GLY A 32 6.19 -14.18 -1.96
C GLY A 32 7.38 -13.32 -1.52
N LEU A 33 7.36 -12.04 -1.91
CA LEU A 33 8.45 -11.11 -1.60
C LEU A 33 8.23 -10.44 -0.25
N ASN A 34 9.28 -10.43 0.57
CA ASN A 34 9.35 -9.66 1.80
C ASN A 34 10.25 -8.45 1.57
N ALA A 35 9.96 -7.33 2.24
CA ALA A 35 10.80 -6.15 2.17
C ALA A 35 12.19 -6.48 2.75
N ARG A 36 13.22 -6.16 1.98
CA ARG A 36 14.62 -6.24 2.44
C ARG A 36 14.90 -5.01 3.32
N PRO A 37 15.94 -5.00 4.16
CA PRO A 37 16.22 -3.85 5.03
C PRO A 37 16.38 -2.51 4.29
N ASP A 38 16.88 -2.53 3.05
CA ASP A 38 17.02 -1.37 2.16
C ASP A 38 15.69 -0.90 1.55
N THR A 39 14.72 -1.81 1.39
CA THR A 39 13.36 -1.52 0.91
C THR A 39 12.31 -1.52 2.01
N ALA A 40 12.73 -1.72 3.26
CA ALA A 40 11.86 -1.76 4.42
C ALA A 40 11.21 -0.39 4.64
N PRO A 41 9.96 -0.36 5.13
CA PRO A 41 9.35 0.88 5.56
C PRO A 41 10.18 1.47 6.70
N LEU A 42 10.38 2.79 6.67
CA LEU A 42 11.05 3.47 7.76
C LEU A 42 10.17 3.43 9.01
N PRO A 43 10.77 3.18 10.19
CA PRO A 43 10.06 3.30 11.45
C PRO A 43 9.70 4.76 11.68
N ASP A 44 8.40 5.06 11.65
CA ASP A 44 7.87 6.39 11.94
C ASP A 44 6.44 6.28 12.49
N SER A 45 5.96 7.31 13.20
CA SER A 45 4.60 7.33 13.74
C SER A 45 3.58 7.59 12.62
N ASN A 46 2.36 7.08 12.80
CA ASN A 46 1.29 7.25 11.81
C ASN A 46 0.93 8.72 11.63
N GLU A 47 0.97 9.51 12.71
CA GLU A 47 0.68 10.95 12.70
C GLU A 47 1.70 11.70 11.84
N ARG A 48 3.00 11.43 12.02
CA ARG A 48 4.05 12.07 11.23
C ARG A 48 3.98 11.70 9.75
N LYS A 49 3.64 10.45 9.43
CA LYS A 49 3.38 10.02 8.05
C LYS A 49 2.22 10.79 7.42
N ALA A 50 1.11 10.95 8.15
CA ALA A 50 -0.06 11.68 7.68
C ALA A 50 0.23 13.17 7.45
N GLU A 51 0.94 13.82 8.37
CA GLU A 51 1.36 15.22 8.22
C GLU A 51 2.27 15.42 7.02
N THR A 52 3.26 14.54 6.85
CA THR A 52 4.20 14.57 5.72
C THR A 52 3.46 14.42 4.39
N ALA A 53 2.58 13.42 4.30
CA ALA A 53 1.77 13.20 3.11
C ALA A 53 0.90 14.41 2.77
N THR A 54 0.30 15.04 3.79
CA THR A 54 -0.53 16.25 3.61
C THR A 54 0.29 17.39 3.00
N ARG A 55 1.52 17.61 3.48
CA ARG A 55 2.41 18.66 2.94
C ARG A 55 2.82 18.37 1.50
N VAL A 56 3.18 17.13 1.17
CA VAL A 56 3.53 16.72 -0.20
C VAL A 56 2.35 16.91 -1.15
N LEU A 57 1.15 16.49 -0.76
CA LEU A 57 -0.05 16.64 -1.57
C LEU A 57 -0.40 18.11 -1.79
N LYS A 58 -0.29 18.95 -0.75
CA LYS A 58 -0.48 20.39 -0.88
C LYS A 58 0.52 21.02 -1.85
N ALA A 59 1.81 20.68 -1.72
CA ALA A 59 2.84 21.15 -2.63
C ALA A 59 2.57 20.74 -4.10
N GLY A 60 2.00 19.55 -4.32
CA GLY A 60 1.55 19.10 -5.64
C GLY A 60 0.41 19.96 -6.21
N VAL A 61 -0.55 20.36 -5.37
CA VAL A 61 -1.63 21.29 -5.75
C VAL A 61 -1.05 22.67 -6.12
N ASP A 62 -0.09 23.14 -5.33
CA ASP A 62 0.58 24.44 -5.53
C ASP A 62 1.61 24.42 -6.68
N LYS A 63 1.83 23.25 -7.30
CA LYS A 63 2.84 22.99 -8.34
C LYS A 63 4.26 23.40 -7.91
N ASP A 64 4.57 23.23 -6.63
CA ASP A 64 5.89 23.49 -6.06
C ASP A 64 6.62 22.16 -5.74
N PRO A 65 7.43 21.64 -6.67
CA PRO A 65 8.16 20.40 -6.46
C PRO A 65 9.26 20.52 -5.38
N LYS A 66 9.75 21.74 -5.09
CA LYS A 66 10.75 21.94 -4.04
C LYS A 66 10.13 21.77 -2.67
N ALA A 67 8.95 22.35 -2.46
CA ALA A 67 8.19 22.18 -1.23
C ALA A 67 7.80 20.71 -0.98
N ALA A 68 7.47 19.95 -2.04
CA ALA A 68 7.22 18.52 -1.93
C ALA A 68 8.48 17.76 -1.48
N THR A 69 9.64 18.07 -2.07
CA THR A 69 10.91 17.45 -1.70
C THR A 69 11.30 17.76 -0.26
N GLN A 70 11.15 19.02 0.15
CA GLN A 70 11.42 19.49 1.50
C GLN A 70 10.55 18.77 2.54
N ALA A 71 9.26 18.59 2.24
CA ALA A 71 8.34 17.90 3.15
C ALA A 71 8.81 16.46 3.47
N VAL A 72 9.38 15.74 2.48
CA VAL A 72 9.90 14.39 2.71
C VAL A 72 11.27 14.42 3.40
N GLN A 73 12.14 15.38 3.07
CA GLN A 73 13.45 15.53 3.73
C GLN A 73 13.29 15.86 5.23
N ASP A 74 12.31 16.69 5.59
CA ASP A 74 11.97 17.02 6.97
C ASP A 74 11.53 15.78 7.78
N ASN A 75 11.02 14.74 7.10
CA ASN A 75 10.69 13.45 7.72
C ASN A 75 11.95 12.69 8.20
N LYS A 76 13.16 13.24 8.03
CA LYS A 76 14.45 12.59 8.37
C LYS A 76 14.65 11.25 7.66
N ASP A 77 14.11 11.08 6.45
CA ASP A 77 14.38 9.89 5.65
C ASP A 77 15.89 9.86 5.30
N PRO A 78 16.66 8.88 5.80
CA PRO A 78 18.11 8.82 5.58
C PRO A 78 18.49 8.49 4.12
N ARG A 79 17.52 8.15 3.26
CA ARG A 79 17.72 7.81 1.84
C ARG A 79 17.61 9.03 0.93
N LEU A 80 17.14 10.17 1.43
CA LEU A 80 17.04 11.38 0.64
C LEU A 80 18.36 12.17 0.66
N PRO A 81 18.78 12.73 -0.48
CA PRO A 81 19.91 13.65 -0.51
C PRO A 81 19.58 14.89 0.34
N ARG A 82 20.58 15.39 1.09
CA ARG A 82 20.49 16.62 1.87
C ARG A 82 20.66 17.85 0.98
#